data_AF-A0A0E0JNG3-F1
#
_entry.id   AF-A0A0E0JNG3-F1
#
_cell.length_a   1.000
_cell.length_b   1.000
_cell.length_c   1.000
_cell.angle_alpha   90.00
_cell.angle_beta   90.00
_cell.angle_gamma   90.00
#
_symmetry.space_group_name_H-M   'P 1'
#
loop_
_entity.id
_entity.type
_entity.pdbx_description
1 polymer ?
#
loop_
_entity_poly.entity_id
_entity_poly.type
_entity_poly.pdbx_seq_one_letter_code
_entity_poly.pdbx_strand_id
1 'polypeptide(L)'
;MHQAAAAKAHGSGHATASMPDDGKEEAVPAAWHGSVRAAVEGPTPDQAWALLGDFCSLDRWVPSVQTCRRLEGAEGQPGCVRYCAGPVNKAKAAAAAAGEGEGEAEAVAGWSKERLVEFDRAARRYSYEVVETNKGFGRYAATLRVEPDPAGCAVAWSFEADPVRGWTLEGFVGFLDELARGVARRLEEEIMSRN
;
A
#
# COMPACT_ATOMS: atom_id res chain seq x y z
N MET A 1 19.40 -48.01 71.23
CA MET A 1 20.86 -47.82 71.38
C MET A 1 21.31 -46.99 70.17
N HIS A 2 21.71 -45.74 70.40
CA HIS A 2 22.99 -45.14 69.97
C HIS A 2 23.29 -45.33 68.46
N GLN A 3 23.55 -44.32 67.63
CA GLN A 3 24.18 -43.02 67.88
C GLN A 3 24.05 -42.17 66.59
N ALA A 4 24.04 -40.85 66.75
CA ALA A 4 24.26 -39.89 65.67
C ALA A 4 25.76 -39.78 65.35
N ALA A 5 26.11 -39.50 64.08
CA ALA A 5 27.36 -38.85 63.72
C ALA A 5 27.21 -38.08 62.39
N ALA A 6 27.76 -36.87 62.37
CA ALA A 6 27.67 -35.87 61.33
C ALA A 6 28.97 -35.74 60.51
N ALA A 7 28.86 -35.01 59.38
CA ALA A 7 29.91 -34.38 58.55
C ALA A 7 30.76 -35.32 57.67
N LYS A 8 31.14 -35.00 56.42
CA LYS A 8 31.53 -33.72 55.80
C LYS A 8 31.22 -33.68 54.29
N ALA A 9 31.06 -32.45 53.81
CA ALA A 9 31.04 -32.08 52.39
C ALA A 9 32.40 -32.25 51.69
N HIS A 10 32.36 -32.59 50.41
CA HIS A 10 33.27 -32.05 49.39
C HIS A 10 32.53 -32.01 48.06
N GLY A 11 32.39 -30.79 47.52
CA GLY A 11 31.77 -30.55 46.24
C GLY A 11 32.65 -30.99 45.07
N SER A 12 31.99 -31.25 43.95
CA SER A 12 32.50 -30.84 42.64
C SER A 12 31.29 -30.71 41.73
N GLY A 13 31.01 -29.46 41.34
CA GLY A 13 29.96 -29.15 40.40
C GLY A 13 30.31 -29.65 39.01
N HIS A 14 29.30 -30.12 38.30
CA HIS A 14 29.18 -29.88 36.88
C HIS A 14 27.74 -29.48 36.63
N ALA A 15 27.55 -28.16 36.54
CA ALA A 15 26.34 -27.57 36.02
C ALA A 15 26.22 -27.97 34.55
N THR A 16 25.18 -28.73 34.20
CA THR A 16 24.74 -28.85 32.82
C THR A 16 24.19 -27.49 32.42
N ALA A 17 24.94 -26.78 31.57
CA ALA A 17 24.54 -25.51 30.99
C ALA A 17 23.27 -25.73 30.15
N SER A 18 22.12 -25.30 30.65
CA SER A 18 20.98 -24.98 29.80
C SER A 18 21.38 -23.77 28.97
N MET A 19 21.53 -23.97 27.66
CA MET A 19 21.61 -22.83 26.74
C MET A 19 20.26 -22.10 26.78
N PRO A 20 20.23 -20.78 26.94
CA PRO A 20 19.07 -20.02 26.52
C PRO A 20 19.03 -20.10 24.98
N ASP A 21 17.94 -20.67 24.48
CA ASP A 21 17.49 -20.39 23.12
C ASP A 21 17.25 -18.88 23.06
N ASP A 22 18.19 -18.12 22.49
CA ASP A 22 17.99 -16.74 22.07
C ASP A 22 17.05 -16.74 20.86
N GLY A 23 15.82 -17.21 21.09
CA GLY A 23 14.65 -16.90 20.30
C GLY A 23 14.39 -15.41 20.48
N LYS A 24 15.19 -14.57 19.82
CA LYS A 24 14.66 -13.33 19.30
C LYS A 24 13.56 -13.73 18.33
N GLU A 25 12.35 -13.85 18.86
CA GLU A 25 11.14 -13.61 18.12
C GLU A 25 11.34 -12.21 17.54
N GLU A 26 11.91 -12.14 16.32
CA GLU A 26 11.96 -10.92 15.54
C GLU A 26 10.53 -10.44 15.50
N ALA A 27 10.23 -9.42 16.30
CA ALA A 27 8.90 -8.83 16.35
C ALA A 27 8.55 -8.49 14.91
N VAL A 28 7.66 -9.31 14.32
CA VAL A 28 7.13 -9.05 13.00
C VAL A 28 6.59 -7.62 13.05
N PRO A 29 7.13 -6.70 12.23
CA PRO A 29 6.67 -5.32 12.27
C PRO A 29 5.16 -5.32 12.11
N ALA A 30 4.44 -4.67 13.02
CA ALA A 30 2.99 -4.59 12.95
C ALA A 30 2.60 -4.08 11.56
N ALA A 31 1.74 -4.82 10.87
CA ALA A 31 1.25 -4.44 9.55
C ALA A 31 0.62 -3.04 9.65
N TRP A 32 0.93 -2.20 8.68
CA TRP A 32 0.31 -0.90 8.52
C TRP A 32 -1.07 -1.07 7.91
N HIS A 33 -2.05 -0.41 8.51
CA HIS A 33 -3.39 -0.26 7.95
C HIS A 33 -3.72 1.21 7.83
N GLY A 34 -4.40 1.57 6.75
CA GLY A 34 -4.89 2.93 6.56
C GLY A 34 -6.03 2.99 5.57
N SER A 35 -6.83 4.04 5.68
CA SER A 35 -7.93 4.32 4.75
C SER A 35 -8.14 5.82 4.61
N VAL A 36 -8.48 6.26 3.41
CA VAL A 36 -8.81 7.65 3.09
C VAL A 36 -10.11 7.70 2.29
N ARG A 37 -10.74 8.87 2.28
CA ARG A 37 -12.01 9.11 1.58
C ARG A 37 -12.06 10.54 1.05
N ALA A 38 -12.37 10.70 -0.22
CA ALA A 38 -12.55 11.99 -0.86
C ALA A 38 -13.92 12.06 -1.56
N ALA A 39 -14.76 13.03 -1.16
CA ALA A 39 -16.04 13.29 -1.82
C ALA A 39 -15.83 13.96 -3.19
N VAL A 40 -16.78 13.72 -4.09
CA VAL A 40 -16.86 14.27 -5.44
C VAL A 40 -18.25 14.90 -5.60
N GLU A 41 -18.30 16.19 -5.92
CA GLU A 41 -19.55 16.92 -6.10
C GLU A 41 -20.09 16.73 -7.53
N GLY A 42 -21.34 16.26 -7.66
CA GLY A 42 -22.02 16.13 -8.95
C GLY A 42 -22.11 14.68 -9.47
N PRO A 43 -21.00 13.99 -9.79
CA PRO A 43 -21.03 12.65 -10.33
C PRO A 43 -21.76 11.64 -9.43
N THR A 44 -22.61 10.83 -10.06
CA THR A 44 -23.17 9.66 -9.41
C THR A 44 -22.10 8.58 -9.17
N PRO A 45 -22.29 7.69 -8.19
CA PRO A 45 -21.36 6.58 -7.95
C PRO A 45 -21.11 5.71 -9.19
N ASP A 46 -22.12 5.50 -10.02
CA ASP A 46 -22.00 4.67 -11.22
C ASP A 46 -21.22 5.36 -12.35
N GLN A 47 -21.36 6.69 -12.51
CA GLN A 47 -20.55 7.46 -13.46
C GLN A 47 -19.08 7.46 -13.06
N ALA A 48 -18.78 7.69 -11.78
CA ALA A 48 -17.41 7.63 -11.27
C ALA A 48 -16.83 6.21 -11.39
N TRP A 49 -17.60 5.17 -11.08
CA TRP A 49 -17.16 3.79 -11.21
C TRP A 49 -16.96 3.33 -12.67
N ALA A 50 -17.74 3.85 -13.62
CA ALA A 50 -17.52 3.56 -15.04
C ALA A 50 -16.12 3.98 -15.52
N LEU A 51 -15.51 4.96 -14.85
CA LEU A 51 -14.14 5.41 -15.11
C LEU A 51 -13.13 4.68 -14.21
N LEU A 52 -13.34 4.70 -12.89
CA LEU A 52 -12.39 4.13 -11.93
C LEU A 52 -12.33 2.61 -11.90
N GLY A 53 -13.41 1.93 -12.29
CA GLY A 53 -13.48 0.48 -12.36
C GLY A 53 -12.65 -0.11 -13.51
N ASP A 54 -12.11 0.71 -14.42
CA ASP A 54 -11.13 0.28 -15.41
C ASP A 54 -9.75 0.17 -14.74
N PHE A 55 -9.44 -1.04 -14.26
CA PHE A 55 -8.28 -1.32 -13.42
C PHE A 55 -6.96 -1.02 -14.14
N CYS A 56 -6.84 -1.30 -15.44
CA CYS A 56 -5.59 -1.09 -16.20
C CYS A 56 -5.44 0.31 -16.81
N SER A 57 -6.36 1.24 -16.53
CA SER A 57 -6.32 2.62 -17.04
C SER A 57 -6.18 3.64 -15.90
N LEU A 58 -5.53 3.25 -14.80
CA LEU A 58 -5.46 4.05 -13.58
C LEU A 58 -4.73 5.39 -13.76
N ASP A 59 -3.77 5.45 -14.68
CA ASP A 59 -3.01 6.64 -15.07
C ASP A 59 -3.88 7.79 -15.60
N ARG A 60 -5.08 7.48 -16.09
CA ARG A 60 -6.04 8.50 -16.54
C ARG A 60 -6.67 9.27 -15.38
N TRP A 61 -6.71 8.65 -14.20
CA TRP A 61 -7.51 9.11 -13.06
C TRP A 61 -6.68 9.45 -11.83
N VAL A 62 -5.55 8.77 -11.62
CA VAL A 62 -4.66 8.98 -10.48
C VAL A 62 -3.48 9.86 -10.92
N PRO A 63 -3.39 11.13 -10.49
CA PRO A 63 -2.41 12.08 -11.02
C PRO A 63 -0.93 11.69 -10.83
N SER A 64 -0.62 10.85 -9.83
CA SER A 64 0.75 10.37 -9.59
C SER A 64 1.16 9.18 -10.46
N VAL A 65 0.22 8.53 -11.14
CA VAL A 65 0.48 7.39 -12.03
C VAL A 65 0.63 7.93 -13.44
N GLN A 66 1.84 7.90 -13.96
CA GLN A 66 2.19 8.40 -15.30
C GLN A 66 2.00 7.34 -16.38
N THR A 67 1.99 6.07 -16.00
CA THR A 67 1.78 4.95 -16.93
C THR A 67 1.00 3.88 -16.22
N CYS A 68 -0.09 3.43 -16.84
CA CYS A 68 -0.80 2.22 -16.46
C CYS A 68 -1.03 1.37 -17.70
N ARG A 69 -0.71 0.08 -17.65
CA ARG A 69 -1.01 -0.85 -18.75
C ARG A 69 -1.19 -2.27 -18.24
N ARG A 70 -2.08 -3.01 -18.90
CA ARG A 70 -2.25 -4.44 -18.65
C ARG A 70 -1.01 -5.22 -19.09
N LEU A 71 -0.57 -6.14 -18.24
CA LEU A 71 0.50 -7.09 -18.52
C LEU A 71 -0.07 -8.49 -18.80
N GLU A 72 -1.01 -8.93 -17.97
CA GLU A 72 -1.54 -10.29 -17.98
C GLU A 72 -3.04 -10.29 -17.67
N GLY A 73 -3.73 -11.36 -18.07
CA GLY A 73 -5.16 -11.55 -17.80
C GLY A 73 -6.09 -10.61 -18.58
N ALA A 74 -7.35 -10.60 -18.17
CA ALA A 74 -8.42 -9.82 -18.79
C ALA A 74 -8.91 -8.70 -17.85
N GLU A 75 -9.28 -7.56 -18.43
CA GLU A 75 -9.77 -6.39 -17.68
C GLU A 75 -10.94 -6.75 -16.74
N GLY A 76 -10.89 -6.28 -15.50
CA GLY A 76 -11.93 -6.53 -14.50
C GLY A 76 -12.09 -7.98 -14.04
N GLN A 77 -11.18 -8.90 -14.43
CA GLN A 77 -11.19 -10.29 -13.98
C GLN A 77 -10.09 -10.52 -12.93
N PRO A 78 -10.40 -11.16 -11.77
CA PRO A 78 -9.38 -11.61 -10.83
C PRO A 78 -8.23 -12.36 -11.53
N GLY A 79 -7.00 -12.04 -11.14
CA GLY A 79 -5.78 -12.50 -11.79
C GLY A 79 -5.21 -11.55 -12.86
N CYS A 80 -5.97 -10.55 -13.31
CA CYS A 80 -5.43 -9.47 -14.17
C CYS A 80 -4.25 -8.77 -13.50
N VAL A 81 -3.16 -8.53 -14.24
CA VAL A 81 -1.98 -7.82 -13.73
C VAL A 81 -1.78 -6.54 -14.51
N ARG A 82 -1.65 -5.40 -13.83
CA ARG A 82 -1.28 -4.11 -14.40
C ARG A 82 0.14 -3.70 -14.00
N TYR A 83 0.79 -2.93 -14.85
CA TYR A 83 2.02 -2.21 -14.55
C TYR A 83 1.67 -0.74 -14.31
N CYS A 84 2.08 -0.19 -13.18
CA CYS A 84 1.93 1.21 -12.81
C CYS A 84 3.29 1.86 -12.61
N ALA A 85 3.59 2.98 -13.27
CA ALA A 85 4.80 3.76 -13.04
C ALA A 85 4.49 5.23 -12.74
N GLY A 86 5.32 5.84 -11.89
CA GLY A 86 5.21 7.24 -11.49
C GLY A 86 6.09 7.57 -10.28
N PRO A 87 6.25 8.86 -9.94
CA PRO A 87 7.06 9.27 -8.80
C PRO A 87 6.50 8.73 -7.48
N VAL A 88 7.33 8.04 -6.70
CA VAL A 88 6.95 7.52 -5.37
C VAL A 88 6.88 8.65 -4.35
N ASN A 89 7.83 9.58 -4.42
CA ASN A 89 7.91 10.75 -3.55
C ASN A 89 7.92 12.00 -4.43
N LYS A 90 6.84 12.80 -4.34
CA LYS A 90 6.70 14.05 -5.11
C LYS A 90 7.79 15.07 -4.77
N ALA A 91 8.26 15.14 -3.52
CA ALA A 91 9.34 16.04 -3.12
C ALA A 91 10.67 15.63 -3.74
N LYS A 92 10.99 14.32 -3.78
CA LYS A 92 12.18 13.82 -4.47
C LYS A 92 12.09 14.02 -5.99
N ALA A 93 10.91 13.84 -6.57
CA ALA A 93 10.67 14.09 -7.99
C ALA A 93 10.78 15.58 -8.35
N ALA A 94 10.27 16.47 -7.49
CA ALA A 94 10.38 17.92 -7.65
C ALA A 94 11.83 18.40 -7.49
N ALA A 95 12.57 17.89 -6.51
CA ALA A 95 13.99 18.19 -6.31
C ALA A 95 14.85 17.71 -7.51
N ALA A 96 14.58 16.50 -8.02
CA ALA A 96 15.23 16.00 -9.24
C ALA A 96 14.88 16.85 -10.48
N ALA A 97 13.62 17.27 -10.63
CA ALA A 97 13.19 18.16 -11.72
C ALA A 97 13.79 19.57 -11.60
N ALA A 98 14.06 20.04 -10.38
CA ALA A 98 14.74 21.31 -10.10
C ALA A 98 16.28 21.23 -10.27
N GLY A 99 16.83 20.04 -10.55
CA GLY A 99 18.29 19.84 -10.61
C GLY A 99 18.99 19.91 -9.24
N GLU A 100 18.22 19.85 -8.15
CA GLU A 100 18.71 19.94 -6.78
C GLU A 100 18.80 18.52 -6.19
N GLY A 101 19.92 17.85 -6.44
CA GLY A 101 20.20 16.52 -5.89
C GLY A 101 21.61 16.03 -6.24
N GLU A 102 22.32 15.48 -5.25
CA GLU A 102 23.64 14.89 -5.47
C GLU A 102 23.52 13.61 -6.33
N GLY A 103 24.01 13.68 -7.57
CA GLY A 103 24.30 12.52 -8.42
C GLY A 103 23.39 12.36 -9.65
N GLU A 104 24.02 12.15 -10.81
CA GLU A 104 23.46 11.80 -12.14
C GLU A 104 22.77 10.41 -12.17
N ALA A 105 22.09 10.00 -11.10
CA ALA A 105 21.15 8.89 -11.20
C ALA A 105 19.90 9.46 -11.88
N GLU A 106 19.65 9.09 -13.14
CA GLU A 106 18.31 9.17 -13.72
C GLU A 106 17.32 8.78 -12.62
N ALA A 107 16.38 9.66 -12.29
CA ALA A 107 15.36 9.35 -11.31
C ALA A 107 14.52 8.21 -11.90
N VAL A 108 14.94 6.96 -11.66
CA VAL A 108 14.24 5.77 -12.13
C VAL A 108 12.85 5.87 -11.57
N ALA A 109 11.86 6.05 -12.44
CA ALA A 109 10.48 6.18 -12.03
C ALA A 109 10.11 4.97 -11.17
N GLY A 110 9.42 5.24 -10.05
CA GLY A 110 8.93 4.17 -9.22
C GLY A 110 7.88 3.36 -9.98
N TRP A 111 7.95 2.04 -9.93
CA TRP A 111 6.99 1.16 -10.58
C TRP A 111 6.52 0.02 -9.69
N SER A 112 5.30 -0.44 -9.95
CA SER A 112 4.67 -1.59 -9.30
C SER A 112 3.95 -2.42 -10.37
N LYS A 113 4.07 -3.75 -10.26
CA LYS A 113 3.15 -4.70 -10.88
C LYS A 113 2.10 -5.05 -9.84
N GLU A 114 0.84 -4.91 -10.21
CA GLU A 114 -0.30 -5.03 -9.31
C GLU A 114 -1.27 -6.05 -9.87
N ARG A 115 -1.62 -7.06 -9.08
CA ARG A 115 -2.57 -8.12 -9.43
C ARG A 115 -3.93 -7.82 -8.83
N LEU A 116 -4.96 -7.85 -9.67
CA LEU A 116 -6.35 -7.79 -9.26
C LEU A 116 -6.74 -9.07 -8.53
N VAL A 117 -7.21 -8.96 -7.29
CA VAL A 117 -7.59 -10.09 -6.43
C VAL A 117 -9.12 -10.23 -6.38
N GLU A 118 -9.82 -9.12 -6.22
CA GLU A 118 -11.29 -9.09 -6.22
C GLU A 118 -11.80 -7.98 -7.12
N PHE A 119 -12.92 -8.21 -7.78
CA PHE A 119 -13.63 -7.20 -8.55
C PHE A 119 -15.14 -7.37 -8.34
N ASP A 120 -15.77 -6.34 -7.78
CA ASP A 120 -17.21 -6.30 -7.55
C ASP A 120 -17.79 -5.04 -8.20
N ARG A 121 -18.44 -5.24 -9.34
CA ARG A 121 -19.08 -4.16 -10.10
C ARG A 121 -20.28 -3.57 -9.37
N ALA A 122 -21.04 -4.39 -8.63
CA ALA A 122 -22.25 -3.94 -7.94
C ALA A 122 -21.90 -3.11 -6.69
N ALA A 123 -20.88 -3.55 -5.95
CA ALA A 123 -20.35 -2.79 -4.81
C ALA A 123 -19.42 -1.64 -5.21
N ARG A 124 -19.12 -1.50 -6.51
CA ARG A 124 -18.17 -0.54 -7.10
C ARG A 124 -16.82 -0.56 -6.40
N ARG A 125 -16.26 -1.77 -6.24
CA ARG A 125 -15.07 -2.03 -5.45
C ARG A 125 -14.16 -3.02 -6.16
N TYR A 126 -12.86 -2.80 -6.08
CA TYR A 126 -11.87 -3.83 -6.39
C TYR A 126 -10.74 -3.83 -5.37
N SER A 127 -10.10 -4.99 -5.24
CA SER A 127 -8.93 -5.18 -4.37
C SER A 127 -7.78 -5.73 -5.17
N TYR A 128 -6.56 -5.28 -4.89
CA TYR A 128 -5.35 -5.68 -5.60
C TYR A 128 -4.17 -5.80 -4.65
N GLU A 129 -3.17 -6.56 -5.07
CA GLU A 129 -1.91 -6.73 -4.35
C GLU A 129 -0.73 -6.30 -5.23
N VAL A 130 0.32 -5.77 -4.61
CA VAL A 130 1.59 -5.52 -5.31
C VAL A 130 2.36 -6.84 -5.36
N VAL A 131 2.69 -7.29 -6.56
CA VAL A 131 3.41 -8.55 -6.78
C VAL A 131 4.90 -8.35 -7.04
N GLU A 132 5.26 -7.18 -7.54
CA GLU A 132 6.66 -6.81 -7.81
C GLU A 132 6.77 -5.29 -7.83
N THR A 133 7.85 -4.71 -7.28
CA THR A 133 8.03 -3.26 -7.25
C THR A 133 9.46 -2.85 -6.96
N ASN A 134 9.83 -1.63 -7.35
CA ASN A 134 11.02 -0.92 -6.86
C ASN A 134 10.69 0.23 -5.87
N LYS A 135 9.42 0.38 -5.47
CA LYS A 135 8.93 1.51 -4.65
C LYS A 135 9.16 1.31 -3.14
N GLY A 136 9.75 0.19 -2.74
CA GLY A 136 10.03 -0.13 -1.34
C GLY A 136 8.86 -0.74 -0.56
N PHE A 137 7.82 -1.25 -1.26
CA PHE A 137 6.78 -2.05 -0.64
C PHE A 137 7.28 -3.48 -0.36
N GLY A 138 6.94 -4.01 0.81
CA GLY A 138 6.94 -5.45 1.08
C GLY A 138 5.61 -6.06 0.63
N ARG A 139 4.93 -6.81 1.50
CA ARG A 139 3.51 -7.12 1.27
C ARG A 139 2.71 -5.84 1.22
N TYR A 140 1.83 -5.74 0.23
CA TYR A 140 0.91 -4.62 0.09
C TYR A 140 -0.35 -5.10 -0.62
N ALA A 141 -1.49 -4.90 0.03
CA ALA A 141 -2.81 -5.09 -0.54
C ALA A 141 -3.62 -3.82 -0.34
N ALA A 142 -4.42 -3.45 -1.34
CA ALA A 142 -5.27 -2.27 -1.25
C ALA A 142 -6.63 -2.51 -1.90
N THR A 143 -7.60 -1.73 -1.45
CA THR A 143 -8.97 -1.75 -1.93
C THR A 143 -9.39 -0.34 -2.34
N LEU A 144 -9.85 -0.20 -3.56
CA LEU A 144 -10.44 1.04 -4.08
C LEU A 144 -11.94 0.84 -4.25
N ARG A 145 -12.72 1.85 -3.84
CA ARG A 145 -14.18 1.82 -3.91
C ARG A 145 -14.74 3.19 -4.29
N VAL A 146 -15.86 3.17 -5.01
CA VAL A 146 -16.74 4.33 -5.18
C VAL A 146 -18.03 4.12 -4.39
N GLU A 147 -18.34 5.04 -3.49
CA GLU A 147 -19.49 4.96 -2.61
C GLU A 147 -20.42 6.17 -2.72
N PRO A 148 -21.70 6.04 -2.32
CA PRO A 148 -22.62 7.17 -2.26
C PRO A 148 -22.14 8.25 -1.28
N ASP A 149 -22.37 9.50 -1.62
CA ASP A 149 -22.12 10.67 -0.77
C ASP A 149 -23.25 11.70 -0.97
N PRO A 150 -23.64 12.49 0.05
CA PRO A 150 -24.60 13.58 -0.13
C PRO A 150 -24.26 14.56 -1.27
N ALA A 151 -22.98 14.77 -1.59
CA ALA A 151 -22.53 15.62 -2.69
C ALA A 151 -22.62 14.93 -4.07
N GLY A 152 -22.81 13.60 -4.11
CA GLY A 152 -22.80 12.79 -5.32
C GLY A 152 -22.20 11.41 -5.02
N CYS A 153 -20.88 11.33 -5.02
CA CYS A 153 -20.14 10.12 -4.65
C CYS A 153 -18.86 10.42 -3.88
N ALA A 154 -18.18 9.38 -3.40
CA ALA A 154 -16.87 9.48 -2.82
C ALA A 154 -15.96 8.33 -3.27
N VAL A 155 -14.68 8.65 -3.42
CA VAL A 155 -13.60 7.68 -3.66
C VAL A 155 -13.02 7.30 -2.30
N ALA A 156 -13.12 6.03 -1.94
CA ALA A 156 -12.51 5.46 -0.75
C ALA A 156 -11.35 4.54 -1.16
N TRP A 157 -10.23 4.66 -0.46
CA TRP A 157 -9.05 3.84 -0.71
C TRP A 157 -8.46 3.37 0.62
N SER A 158 -8.34 2.06 0.80
CA SER A 158 -7.71 1.46 1.98
C SER A 158 -6.56 0.55 1.60
N PHE A 159 -5.65 0.31 2.55
CA PHE A 159 -4.53 -0.60 2.37
C PHE A 159 -4.18 -1.35 3.65
N GLU A 160 -3.55 -2.50 3.46
CA GLU A 160 -2.77 -3.24 4.44
C GLU A 160 -1.39 -3.47 3.83
N ALA A 161 -0.32 -3.18 4.58
CA ALA A 161 1.03 -3.34 4.08
C ALA A 161 2.06 -3.61 5.17
N ASP A 162 3.20 -4.20 4.80
CA ASP A 162 4.41 -4.07 5.60
C ASP A 162 4.84 -2.59 5.65
N PRO A 163 5.56 -2.14 6.70
CA PRO A 163 6.10 -0.79 6.74
C PRO A 163 6.86 -0.43 5.46
N VAL A 164 6.43 0.64 4.80
CA VAL A 164 6.97 1.04 3.50
C VAL A 164 8.30 1.75 3.70
N ARG A 165 9.36 1.26 3.05
CA ARG A 165 10.71 1.80 3.22
C ARG A 165 10.75 3.30 2.86
N GLY A 166 11.25 4.11 3.79
CA GLY A 166 11.38 5.56 3.60
C GLY A 166 10.12 6.37 3.89
N TRP A 167 9.09 5.75 4.45
CA TRP A 167 7.84 6.40 4.86
C TRP A 167 7.59 6.25 6.36
N THR A 168 6.74 7.12 6.89
CA THR A 168 5.98 6.87 8.12
C THR A 168 4.55 6.50 7.75
N LEU A 169 3.83 5.81 8.64
CA LEU A 169 2.41 5.49 8.40
C LEU A 169 1.60 6.76 8.13
N GLU A 170 1.76 7.78 8.97
CA GLU A 170 1.10 9.08 8.83
C GLU A 170 1.42 9.74 7.47
N GLY A 171 2.69 9.77 7.08
CA GLY A 171 3.10 10.36 5.81
C GLY A 171 2.54 9.59 4.61
N PHE A 172 2.47 8.26 4.69
CA PHE A 172 1.90 7.43 3.63
C PHE A 172 0.38 7.59 3.52
N VAL A 173 -0.34 7.67 4.66
CA VAL A 173 -1.78 7.97 4.69
C VAL A 173 -2.06 9.37 4.14
N GLY A 174 -1.26 10.38 4.51
CA GLY A 174 -1.38 11.74 3.95
C GLY A 174 -1.15 11.77 2.43
N PHE A 175 -0.16 11.03 1.94
CA PHE A 175 0.05 10.86 0.50
C PHE A 175 -1.16 10.19 -0.18
N LEU A 176 -1.72 9.12 0.40
CA LEU A 176 -2.89 8.44 -0.15
C LEU A 176 -4.12 9.36 -0.16
N ASP A 177 -4.31 10.20 0.85
CA ASP A 177 -5.38 11.20 0.93
C ASP A 177 -5.26 12.23 -0.20
N GLU A 178 -4.06 12.75 -0.45
CA GLU A 178 -3.81 13.63 -1.60
C GLU A 178 -4.14 12.96 -2.93
N LEU A 179 -3.82 11.66 -3.09
CA LEU A 179 -4.17 10.90 -4.29
C LEU A 179 -5.67 10.77 -4.44
N ALA A 180 -6.39 10.39 -3.38
CA ALA A 180 -7.84 10.25 -3.41
C ALA A 180 -8.53 11.59 -3.76
N ARG A 181 -8.06 12.72 -3.21
CA ARG A 181 -8.54 14.06 -3.58
C ARG A 181 -8.20 14.45 -5.02
N GLY A 182 -7.02 14.05 -5.50
CA GLY A 182 -6.61 14.26 -6.89
C GLY A 182 -7.53 13.51 -7.86
N VAL A 183 -7.83 12.25 -7.55
CA VAL A 183 -8.78 11.42 -8.31
C VAL A 183 -10.17 12.03 -8.29
N ALA A 184 -10.67 12.41 -7.11
CA ALA A 184 -11.98 13.04 -6.95
C ALA A 184 -12.16 14.25 -7.89
N ARG A 185 -11.22 15.21 -7.84
CA ARG A 185 -11.24 16.39 -8.72
C ARG A 185 -11.20 16.02 -10.20
N ARG A 186 -10.36 15.06 -10.58
CA ARG A 186 -10.23 14.65 -11.99
C ARG A 186 -11.52 14.01 -12.51
N LEU A 187 -12.21 13.22 -11.69
CA LEU A 187 -13.51 12.63 -12.04
C LEU A 187 -14.60 13.69 -12.18
N GLU A 188 -14.65 14.64 -11.24
CA GLU A 188 -15.55 15.79 -11.33
C GLU A 188 -15.33 16.53 -12.64
N GLU A 189 -14.10 16.97 -12.93
CA GLU A 189 -13.77 17.67 -14.18
C GLU A 189 -14.17 16.87 -15.42
N GLU A 190 -13.82 15.58 -15.48
CA GLU A 190 -14.09 14.75 -16.65
C GLU A 190 -15.59 14.50 -16.86
N ILE A 191 -16.34 14.21 -15.80
CA ILE A 191 -17.76 13.86 -15.90
C ILE A 191 -18.60 15.13 -16.09
N MET A 192 -18.27 16.19 -15.37
CA MET A 192 -19.03 17.45 -15.41
C MET A 192 -18.73 18.27 -16.67
N SER A 193 -17.57 18.11 -17.32
CA SER A 193 -17.30 18.74 -18.63
C SER A 193 -17.96 18.03 -19.81
N ARG A 194 -18.42 16.79 -19.63
CA ARG A 194 -19.13 15.99 -20.63
C ARG A 194 -20.65 16.13 -20.56
N ASN A 195 -21.16 16.75 -19.51
CA ASN A 195 -22.58 17.07 -19.30
C ASN A 195 -22.92 18.45 -19.83
#